data_AF-A0A3M1APV3-F1
#
_entry.id   AF-A0A3M1APV3-F1
#
_cell.length_a   1.000
_cell.length_b   1.000
_cell.length_c   1.000
_cell.angle_alpha   90.00
_cell.angle_beta   90.00
_cell.angle_gamma   90.00
#
_symmetry.space_group_name_H-M   'P 1'
#
loop_
_entity.id
_entity.type
_entity.pdbx_description
1 polymer ?
#
loop_
_entity_poly.entity_id
_entity_poly.type
_entity_poly.pdbx_seq_one_letter_code
_entity_poly.pdbx_strand_id
1 'polypeptide(L)'
;MAGIVATASKEKGNVIPGVAIATALMPPLCTAGFGIATGNPAYFFGAFYLFSINATFICLSTLLLVRFLKFREREFVSPEARRKVRLLIWTVVVIIILPSLYVARQLVQNNLFEQRVHAFLEKEFNFPETDILKYEFGNSPERYIEVTLIGEPLDSNTISNLEHSLLNYELTKTKLVIKQGTAHFDPNEIKSTVLEEVLTRHLDTLRSREEKIKVLTQELIKAKGRILPVNQLSKEAAAIDPEVKGLALGLMPLCDAAGICPDTLHLAYVQYRRLPKEKEKQRMQQWLKTRLNCDSVLVIPGQ
;
A
#
# COMPACT_ATOMS: atom_id res chain seq x y z
N MET A 1 30.96 -7.65 7.22
CA MET A 1 30.49 -7.22 5.87
C MET A 1 30.92 -5.80 5.54
N ALA A 2 30.49 -4.75 6.27
CA ALA A 2 30.84 -3.35 5.98
C ALA A 2 32.34 -3.11 5.76
N GLY A 3 33.20 -3.60 6.66
CA GLY A 3 34.66 -3.49 6.49
C GLY A 3 35.24 -4.20 5.26
N ILE A 4 34.67 -5.32 4.82
CA ILE A 4 35.13 -6.06 3.62
C ILE A 4 34.63 -5.39 2.33
N VAL A 5 33.40 -4.86 2.35
CA VAL A 5 32.85 -4.09 1.23
C VAL A 5 33.64 -2.80 1.05
N ALA A 6 33.99 -2.11 2.14
CA ALA A 6 34.81 -0.91 2.12
C ALA A 6 36.26 -1.14 1.64
N THR A 7 36.83 -2.31 1.87
CA THR A 7 38.16 -2.66 1.32
C THR A 7 38.09 -3.12 -0.13
N ALA A 8 36.94 -3.63 -0.58
CA ALA A 8 36.72 -4.04 -1.97
C ALA A 8 36.23 -2.90 -2.88
N SER A 9 35.60 -1.85 -2.35
CA SER A 9 35.09 -0.70 -3.10
C SER A 9 36.14 0.42 -3.23
N LYS A 10 36.33 0.95 -4.45
CA LYS A 10 37.18 2.15 -4.68
C LYS A 10 36.58 3.43 -4.09
N GLU A 11 35.27 3.47 -3.87
CA GLU A 11 34.56 4.59 -3.25
C GLU A 11 34.41 4.38 -1.74
N LYS A 12 34.77 5.42 -0.96
CA LYS A 12 34.78 5.42 0.51
C LYS A 12 33.38 5.58 1.12
N GLY A 13 32.46 4.66 0.81
CA GLY A 13 31.06 4.68 1.26
C GLY A 13 30.73 3.60 2.30
N ASN A 14 31.32 3.65 3.49
CA ASN A 14 31.12 2.59 4.50
C ASN A 14 29.81 2.74 5.33
N VAL A 15 29.11 3.87 5.18
CA VAL A 15 27.95 4.23 6.01
C VAL A 15 26.68 3.50 5.55
N ILE A 16 26.44 3.40 4.24
CA ILE A 16 25.17 2.87 3.70
C ILE A 16 24.99 1.37 4.03
N PRO A 17 25.98 0.48 3.82
CA PRO A 17 25.83 -0.92 4.19
C PRO A 17 25.79 -1.13 5.71
N GLY A 18 26.52 -0.31 6.48
CA GLY A 18 26.54 -0.38 7.94
C GLY A 18 25.20 -0.03 8.57
N VAL A 19 24.55 1.03 8.10
CA VAL A 19 23.22 1.45 8.58
C VAL A 19 22.16 0.41 8.23
N ALA A 20 22.17 -0.14 7.01
CA ALA A 20 21.20 -1.16 6.60
C ALA A 20 21.32 -2.46 7.43
N ILE A 21 22.53 -2.84 7.83
CA ILE A 21 22.76 -3.99 8.72
C ILE A 21 22.24 -3.68 10.13
N ALA A 22 22.52 -2.47 10.65
CA ALA A 22 22.08 -2.07 11.98
C ALA A 22 20.55 -2.00 12.07
N THR A 23 19.87 -1.43 11.07
CA THR A 23 18.40 -1.35 11.05
C THR A 23 17.74 -2.72 10.92
N ALA A 24 18.38 -3.69 10.27
CA ALA A 24 17.89 -5.07 10.18
C ALA A 24 18.11 -5.90 11.47
N LEU A 25 19.07 -5.52 12.32
CA LEU A 25 19.44 -6.27 13.52
C LEU A 25 18.95 -5.66 14.84
N MET A 26 18.87 -4.33 14.94
CA MET A 26 18.48 -3.65 16.18
C MET A 26 17.06 -4.01 16.63
N PRO A 27 16.01 -3.93 15.80
CA PRO A 27 14.65 -4.24 16.23
C PRO A 27 14.48 -5.65 16.82
N PRO A 28 14.88 -6.75 16.14
CA PRO A 28 14.72 -8.09 16.70
C PRO A 28 15.57 -8.33 17.95
N LEU A 29 16.76 -7.74 18.04
CA LEU A 29 17.58 -7.83 19.26
C LEU A 29 16.92 -7.13 20.45
N CYS A 30 16.32 -5.95 20.21
CA CYS A 30 15.56 -5.23 21.23
C CYS A 30 14.30 -5.99 21.65
N THR A 31 13.55 -6.58 20.72
CA THR A 31 12.37 -7.41 21.05
C THR A 31 12.76 -8.67 21.83
N ALA A 32 13.91 -9.28 21.54
CA ALA A 32 14.43 -10.38 22.34
C ALA A 32 14.76 -9.94 23.77
N GLY A 33 15.42 -8.79 23.93
CA GLY A 33 15.69 -8.18 25.25
C GLY A 33 14.40 -7.87 26.03
N PHE A 34 13.38 -7.35 25.35
CA PHE A 34 12.05 -7.13 25.93
C PHE A 34 11.37 -8.45 26.35
N GLY A 35 11.48 -9.51 25.55
CA GLY A 35 10.97 -10.84 25.90
C GLY A 35 11.60 -11.42 27.15
N ILE A 36 12.92 -11.20 27.36
CA ILE A 36 13.61 -11.56 28.60
C ILE A 36 13.08 -10.71 29.77
N ALA A 37 13.00 -9.38 29.60
CA ALA A 37 12.57 -8.46 30.66
C ALA A 37 11.13 -8.71 31.13
N THR A 38 10.25 -9.13 30.23
CA THR A 38 8.85 -9.44 30.52
C THR A 38 8.60 -10.90 30.89
N GLY A 39 9.63 -11.76 30.86
CA GLY A 39 9.51 -13.19 31.14
C GLY A 39 8.65 -13.95 30.12
N ASN A 40 8.49 -13.43 28.89
CA ASN A 40 7.69 -14.05 27.85
C ASN A 40 8.58 -14.86 26.88
N PRO A 41 8.65 -16.19 27.01
CA PRO A 41 9.53 -17.02 26.20
C PRO A 41 9.15 -17.01 24.72
N ALA A 42 7.87 -16.85 24.38
CA ALA A 42 7.44 -16.82 22.98
C ALA A 42 8.01 -15.60 22.22
N TYR A 43 7.98 -14.42 22.84
CA TYR A 43 8.59 -13.22 22.27
C TYR A 43 10.11 -13.33 22.21
N PHE A 44 10.75 -13.88 23.24
CA PHE A 44 12.19 -14.08 23.24
C PHE A 44 12.64 -15.01 22.13
N PHE A 45 12.11 -16.24 22.06
CA PHE A 45 12.53 -17.22 21.07
C PHE A 45 12.18 -16.80 19.65
N GLY A 46 11.02 -16.16 19.43
CA GLY A 46 10.63 -15.63 18.12
C GLY A 46 11.58 -14.53 17.64
N ALA A 47 11.86 -13.53 18.47
CA ALA A 47 12.72 -12.41 18.12
C ALA A 47 14.21 -12.83 18.02
N PHE A 48 14.68 -13.69 18.92
CA PHE A 48 16.02 -14.25 18.89
C PHE A 48 16.26 -15.12 17.65
N TYR A 49 15.25 -15.89 17.22
CA TYR A 49 15.32 -16.66 15.99
C TYR A 49 15.43 -15.75 14.76
N LEU A 50 14.63 -14.68 14.70
CA LEU A 50 14.69 -13.69 13.62
C LEU A 50 16.07 -12.99 13.57
N PHE A 51 16.61 -12.60 14.73
CA PHE A 51 17.98 -12.07 14.84
C PHE A 51 19.03 -13.08 14.33
N SER A 52 18.93 -14.33 14.75
CA SER A 52 19.88 -15.40 14.39
C SER A 52 19.89 -15.69 12.89
N ILE A 53 18.73 -15.68 12.24
CA ILE A 53 18.62 -15.81 10.78
C ILE A 53 19.33 -14.63 10.09
N ASN A 54 19.03 -13.39 10.49
CA ASN A 54 19.63 -12.20 9.89
C ASN A 54 21.15 -12.18 10.04
N ALA A 55 21.67 -12.49 11.23
CA ALA A 55 23.10 -12.56 11.50
C ALA A 55 23.80 -13.64 10.65
N THR A 56 23.14 -14.79 10.46
CA THR A 56 23.69 -15.91 9.68
C THR A 56 23.73 -15.60 8.20
N PHE A 57 22.69 -14.99 7.64
CA PHE A 57 22.71 -14.57 6.24
C PHE A 57 23.79 -13.51 5.97
N ILE A 58 24.05 -12.59 6.91
CA ILE A 58 25.17 -11.65 6.80
C ILE A 58 26.51 -12.38 6.79
N CYS A 59 26.68 -13.38 7.67
CA CYS A 59 27.89 -14.20 7.72
C CYS A 59 28.09 -14.99 6.42
N LEU A 60 27.04 -15.67 5.95
CA LEU A 60 27.04 -16.44 4.70
C LEU A 60 27.30 -15.55 3.49
N SER A 61 26.64 -14.40 3.39
CA SER A 61 26.85 -13.42 2.32
C SER A 61 28.30 -12.92 2.31
N THR A 62 28.86 -12.63 3.49
CA THR A 62 30.26 -12.22 3.62
C THR A 62 31.21 -13.34 3.16
N LEU A 63 30.95 -14.59 3.52
CA LEU A 63 31.75 -15.75 3.10
C LEU A 63 31.69 -15.96 1.58
N LEU A 64 30.49 -15.89 0.99
CA LEU A 64 30.30 -15.99 -0.46
C LEU A 64 30.99 -14.83 -1.18
N LEU A 65 30.86 -13.61 -0.67
CA LEU A 65 31.50 -12.41 -1.23
C LEU A 65 33.03 -12.52 -1.20
N VAL A 66 33.61 -12.95 -0.08
CA VAL A 66 35.06 -13.17 0.05
C VAL A 66 35.54 -14.24 -0.94
N ARG A 67 34.77 -15.32 -1.09
CA ARG A 67 35.08 -16.41 -2.03
C ARG A 67 34.97 -15.97 -3.49
N PHE A 68 33.98 -15.14 -3.81
CA PHE A 68 33.74 -14.57 -5.13
C PHE A 68 34.84 -13.58 -5.53
N LEU A 69 35.23 -12.70 -4.61
CA LEU A 69 36.30 -11.71 -4.81
C LEU A 69 37.71 -12.32 -4.83
N LYS A 70 37.84 -13.65 -4.71
CA LYS A 70 39.11 -14.41 -4.73
C LYS A 70 40.19 -13.76 -3.85
N PHE A 71 39.82 -13.24 -2.67
CA PHE A 71 40.80 -12.70 -1.74
C PHE A 71 41.87 -13.76 -1.45
N ARG A 72 43.14 -13.36 -1.53
CA ARG A 72 44.28 -14.26 -1.32
C ARG A 72 44.17 -14.84 0.09
N GLU A 73 43.96 -16.15 0.18
CA GLU A 73 43.96 -16.86 1.46
C GLU A 73 45.33 -16.60 2.11
N ARG A 74 45.37 -15.89 3.25
CA ARG A 74 46.55 -15.90 4.11
C ARG A 74 46.75 -17.36 4.51
N GLU A 75 47.94 -17.89 4.29
CA GLU A 75 48.31 -19.26 4.65
C GLU A 75 47.85 -19.53 6.09
N PHE A 76 46.83 -20.36 6.23
CA PHE A 76 46.45 -20.85 7.54
C PHE A 76 47.60 -21.69 8.06
N VAL A 77 47.97 -21.46 9.33
CA VAL A 77 49.10 -22.08 10.04
C VAL A 77 49.03 -23.63 10.03
N SER A 78 47.88 -24.24 9.68
CA SER A 78 47.78 -25.68 9.39
C SER A 78 46.56 -26.07 8.52
N PRO A 79 46.67 -27.12 7.68
CA PRO A 79 45.56 -27.65 6.86
C PRO A 79 44.40 -28.24 7.69
N GLU A 80 44.68 -28.70 8.92
CA GLU A 80 43.68 -29.24 9.85
C GLU A 80 42.73 -28.16 10.38
N ALA A 81 43.26 -26.98 10.75
CA ALA A 81 42.46 -25.85 11.21
C ALA A 81 41.49 -25.38 10.11
N ARG A 82 41.94 -25.38 8.85
CA ARG A 82 41.11 -25.02 7.68
C ARG A 82 39.93 -25.97 7.50
N ARG A 83 40.12 -27.27 7.73
CA ARG A 83 39.04 -28.28 7.62
C ARG A 83 38.02 -28.12 8.75
N LYS A 84 38.48 -27.88 9.98
CA LYS A 84 37.61 -27.64 11.15
C LYS A 84 36.73 -26.40 10.97
N VAL A 85 37.32 -25.27 10.54
CA VAL A 85 36.57 -24.03 10.30
C VAL A 85 35.54 -24.20 9.18
N ARG A 86 35.91 -24.89 8.09
CA ARG A 86 34.99 -25.16 6.98
C ARG A 86 33.81 -26.04 7.41
N LEU A 87 34.08 -27.09 8.20
CA LEU A 87 33.04 -27.95 8.75
C LEU A 87 32.09 -27.16 9.65
N LEU A 88 32.63 -26.34 10.56
CA LEU A 88 31.84 -25.49 11.47
C LEU A 88 30.91 -24.56 10.70
N ILE A 89 31.41 -23.88 9.65
CA ILE A 89 30.59 -23.01 8.80
C ILE A 89 29.43 -23.80 8.17
N TRP A 90 29.71 -24.95 7.57
CA TRP A 90 28.66 -25.79 6.96
C TRP A 90 27.63 -26.26 7.99
N THR A 91 28.08 -26.66 9.17
CA THR A 91 27.17 -27.07 10.27
C THR A 91 26.24 -25.93 10.67
N VAL A 92 26.77 -24.72 10.88
CA VAL A 92 25.96 -23.55 11.24
C VAL A 92 24.97 -23.21 10.12
N VAL A 93 25.39 -23.25 8.86
CA VAL A 93 24.51 -22.98 7.71
C VAL A 93 23.35 -23.99 7.67
N VAL A 94 23.62 -25.28 7.83
CA VAL A 94 22.59 -26.33 7.80
C VAL A 94 21.61 -26.18 8.97
N ILE A 95 22.11 -25.92 10.18
CA ILE A 95 21.28 -25.73 11.38
C ILE A 95 20.30 -24.57 11.22
N ILE A 96 20.59 -23.59 10.37
CA ILE A 96 19.79 -22.38 10.22
C ILE A 96 18.87 -22.45 9.01
N ILE A 97 19.35 -23.02 7.90
CA ILE A 97 18.53 -23.22 6.70
C ILE A 97 17.41 -24.22 6.95
N LEU A 98 17.66 -25.33 7.67
CA LEU A 98 16.65 -26.38 7.86
C LEU A 98 15.39 -25.88 8.60
N PRO A 99 15.49 -25.21 9.77
CA PRO A 99 14.32 -24.66 10.44
C PRO A 99 13.68 -23.51 9.64
N SER A 100 14.49 -22.70 8.95
CA SER A 100 13.97 -21.60 8.12
C SER A 100 13.07 -22.12 7.00
N LEU A 101 13.50 -23.19 6.31
CA LEU A 101 12.70 -23.83 5.28
C LEU A 101 11.43 -24.47 5.83
N TYR A 102 11.49 -25.03 7.05
CA TYR A 102 10.31 -25.55 7.74
C TYR A 102 9.29 -24.44 8.04
N VAL A 103 9.72 -23.35 8.67
CA VAL A 103 8.86 -22.20 9.01
C VAL A 103 8.29 -21.56 7.74
N ALA A 104 9.10 -21.41 6.70
CA ALA A 104 8.65 -20.88 5.41
C ALA A 104 7.55 -21.77 4.79
N ARG A 105 7.71 -23.10 4.82
CA ARG A 105 6.67 -24.03 4.35
C ARG A 105 5.38 -23.89 5.17
N GLN A 106 5.48 -23.78 6.49
CA GLN A 106 4.31 -23.59 7.36
C GLN A 106 3.58 -22.28 7.05
N LEU A 107 4.33 -21.19 6.87
CA LEU A 107 3.77 -19.88 6.56
C LEU A 107 3.09 -19.87 5.18
N VAL A 108 3.70 -20.48 4.17
CA VAL A 108 3.09 -20.61 2.84
C VAL A 108 1.82 -21.45 2.90
N GLN A 109 1.83 -22.57 3.61
CA GLN A 109 0.64 -23.41 3.77
C GLN A 109 -0.50 -22.69 4.50
N ASN A 110 -0.19 -21.89 5.54
CA ASN A 110 -1.18 -21.10 6.26
C ASN A 110 -1.80 -20.02 5.38
N ASN A 111 -0.97 -19.26 4.65
CA ASN A 111 -1.44 -18.22 3.74
C ASN A 111 -2.28 -18.80 2.59
N LEU A 112 -1.86 -19.93 2.01
CA LEU A 112 -2.64 -20.60 0.97
C LEU A 112 -3.98 -21.11 1.52
N PHE A 113 -4.01 -21.65 2.73
CA PHE A 113 -5.25 -22.07 3.39
C PHE A 113 -6.19 -20.89 3.59
N GLU A 114 -5.71 -19.79 4.18
CA GLU A 114 -6.48 -18.56 4.39
C GLU A 114 -7.04 -18.00 3.07
N GLN A 115 -6.22 -17.91 2.03
CA GLN A 115 -6.67 -17.47 0.71
C GLN A 115 -7.77 -18.37 0.12
N ARG A 116 -7.65 -19.70 0.28
CA ARG A 116 -8.67 -20.66 -0.18
C ARG A 116 -9.97 -20.52 0.60
N VAL A 117 -9.89 -20.32 1.91
CA VAL A 117 -11.05 -20.08 2.78
C VAL A 117 -11.77 -18.81 2.34
N HIS A 118 -11.05 -17.70 2.12
CA HIS A 118 -11.65 -16.47 1.63
C HIS A 118 -12.32 -16.65 0.26
N ALA A 119 -11.64 -17.31 -0.68
CA ALA A 119 -12.21 -17.57 -2.01
C ALA A 119 -13.46 -18.46 -1.95
N PHE A 120 -13.50 -19.43 -1.04
CA PHE A 120 -14.67 -20.27 -0.79
C PHE A 120 -15.83 -19.46 -0.20
N LEU A 121 -15.57 -18.66 0.83
CA LEU A 121 -16.58 -17.81 1.47
C LEU A 121 -17.18 -16.79 0.49
N GLU A 122 -16.35 -16.13 -0.32
CA GLU A 122 -16.80 -15.09 -1.26
C GLU A 122 -17.65 -15.67 -2.40
N LYS A 123 -17.32 -16.87 -2.89
CA LYS A 123 -18.02 -17.47 -4.04
C LYS A 123 -19.26 -18.26 -3.65
N GLU A 124 -19.19 -19.04 -2.58
CA GLU A 124 -20.27 -19.98 -2.23
C GLU A 124 -21.31 -19.34 -1.31
N PHE A 125 -20.95 -18.32 -0.52
CA PHE A 125 -21.88 -17.66 0.43
C PHE A 125 -22.47 -16.36 -0.11
N ASN A 126 -22.79 -16.33 -1.41
CA ASN A 126 -23.52 -15.23 -2.02
C ASN A 126 -25.01 -15.59 -2.10
N PHE A 127 -25.71 -15.45 -0.96
CA PHE A 127 -27.14 -15.75 -0.86
C PHE A 127 -27.97 -14.47 -0.87
N PRO A 128 -29.16 -14.44 -1.51
CA PRO A 128 -30.00 -13.25 -1.57
C PRO A 128 -30.53 -12.76 -0.21
N GLU A 129 -30.74 -13.69 0.73
CA GLU A 129 -31.38 -13.43 2.03
C GLU A 129 -30.55 -13.94 3.22
N THR A 130 -29.25 -14.21 3.01
CA THR A 130 -28.36 -14.69 4.07
C THR A 130 -26.99 -14.05 3.94
N ASP A 131 -26.62 -13.27 4.95
CA ASP A 131 -25.32 -12.61 5.01
C ASP A 131 -24.40 -13.30 6.04
N ILE A 132 -23.09 -13.30 5.74
CA ILE A 132 -22.08 -13.74 6.68
C ILE A 132 -21.90 -12.67 7.76
N LEU A 133 -22.25 -13.02 9.00
CA LEU A 133 -22.02 -12.17 10.17
C LEU A 133 -20.56 -12.26 10.63
N LYS A 134 -20.01 -13.47 10.71
CA LYS A 134 -18.65 -13.74 11.18
C LYS A 134 -18.13 -15.05 10.60
N TYR A 135 -16.83 -15.13 10.37
CA TYR A 135 -16.17 -16.41 10.08
C TYR A 135 -14.87 -16.51 10.88
N GLU A 136 -14.60 -17.69 11.41
CA GLU A 136 -13.35 -18.04 12.09
C GLU A 136 -12.77 -19.29 11.44
N PHE A 137 -11.46 -19.35 11.30
CA PHE A 137 -10.79 -20.53 10.75
C PHE A 137 -9.51 -20.82 11.52
N GLY A 138 -9.23 -22.11 11.71
CA GLY A 138 -8.04 -22.59 12.41
C GLY A 138 -7.35 -23.69 11.63
N ASN A 139 -6.03 -23.80 11.81
CA ASN A 139 -5.19 -24.82 11.16
C ASN A 139 -4.48 -25.74 12.17
N SER A 140 -4.87 -25.73 13.45
CA SER A 140 -4.25 -26.55 14.51
C SER A 140 -5.18 -26.72 15.72
N PRO A 141 -5.41 -27.95 16.24
CA PRO A 141 -4.92 -29.27 15.79
C PRO A 141 -5.68 -29.88 14.60
N GLU A 142 -6.93 -29.45 14.36
CA GLU A 142 -7.74 -29.82 13.19
C GLU A 142 -8.08 -28.57 12.39
N ARG A 143 -8.22 -28.71 11.06
CA ARG A 143 -8.67 -27.59 10.22
C ARG A 143 -10.16 -27.41 10.37
N TYR A 144 -10.60 -26.22 10.73
CA TYR A 144 -12.02 -25.89 10.80
C TYR A 144 -12.30 -24.54 10.16
N ILE A 145 -13.49 -24.41 9.62
CA ILE A 145 -14.10 -23.15 9.18
C ILE A 145 -15.42 -23.06 9.92
N GLU A 146 -15.53 -22.09 10.81
CA GLU A 146 -16.77 -21.74 11.49
C GLU A 146 -17.36 -20.51 10.80
N VAL A 147 -18.60 -20.62 10.32
CA VAL A 147 -19.30 -19.51 9.68
C VAL A 147 -20.59 -19.24 10.44
N THR A 148 -20.73 -18.01 10.92
CA THR A 148 -21.95 -17.50 11.55
C THR A 148 -22.74 -16.72 10.52
N LEU A 149 -23.96 -17.18 10.25
CA LEU A 149 -24.86 -16.62 9.25
C LEU A 149 -26.09 -15.99 9.90
N ILE A 150 -26.60 -14.91 9.31
CA ILE A 150 -27.86 -14.27 9.70
C ILE A 150 -28.82 -14.28 8.51
N GLY A 151 -30.08 -14.66 8.74
CA GLY A 151 -31.09 -14.79 7.67
C GLY A 151 -31.88 -16.09 7.78
N GLU A 152 -32.45 -16.52 6.65
CA GLU A 152 -33.17 -17.79 6.55
C GLU A 152 -32.23 -18.99 6.81
N PRO A 153 -32.73 -20.05 7.49
CA PRO A 153 -31.93 -21.25 7.71
C PRO A 153 -31.61 -21.91 6.38
N LEU A 154 -30.34 -22.31 6.18
CA LEU A 154 -29.93 -23.02 4.99
C LEU A 154 -30.50 -24.45 5.03
N ASP A 155 -31.04 -24.92 3.89
CA ASP A 155 -31.47 -26.30 3.77
C ASP A 155 -30.29 -27.27 3.93
N SER A 156 -30.57 -28.43 4.52
CA SER A 156 -29.62 -29.54 4.70
C SER A 156 -28.89 -29.92 3.40
N ASN A 157 -29.59 -29.87 2.25
CA ASN A 157 -28.99 -30.12 0.94
C ASN A 157 -27.95 -29.06 0.55
N THR A 158 -28.21 -27.79 0.88
CA THR A 158 -27.27 -26.70 0.63
C THR A 158 -26.02 -26.83 1.49
N ILE A 159 -26.17 -27.24 2.76
CA ILE A 159 -25.04 -27.51 3.65
C ILE A 159 -24.18 -28.65 3.12
N SER A 160 -24.79 -29.76 2.68
CA SER A 160 -24.04 -30.86 2.07
C SER A 160 -23.34 -30.45 0.77
N ASN A 161 -23.97 -29.60 -0.05
CA ASN A 161 -23.32 -29.06 -1.24
C ASN A 161 -22.13 -28.17 -0.89
N LEU A 162 -22.23 -27.32 0.15
CA LEU A 162 -21.11 -26.51 0.64
C LEU A 162 -19.95 -27.38 1.16
N GLU A 163 -20.25 -28.45 1.88
CA GLU A 163 -19.25 -29.43 2.34
C GLU A 163 -18.55 -30.12 1.16
N HIS A 164 -19.29 -30.45 0.10
CA HIS A 164 -18.70 -30.99 -1.13
C HIS A 164 -17.88 -29.93 -1.88
N SER A 165 -18.34 -28.68 -1.94
CA SER A 165 -17.62 -27.56 -2.56
C SER A 165 -16.24 -27.32 -1.91
N LEU A 166 -16.04 -27.63 -0.62
CA LEU A 166 -14.72 -27.57 0.02
C LEU A 166 -13.64 -28.35 -0.75
N LEU A 167 -14.00 -29.48 -1.37
CA LEU A 167 -13.07 -30.28 -2.18
C LEU A 167 -12.55 -29.49 -3.39
N ASN A 168 -13.40 -28.66 -4.00
CA ASN A 168 -13.04 -27.83 -5.17
C ASN A 168 -12.02 -26.74 -4.83
N TYR A 169 -11.95 -26.31 -3.57
CA TYR A 169 -11.00 -25.31 -3.08
C TYR A 169 -9.78 -25.93 -2.37
N GLU A 170 -9.56 -27.25 -2.54
CA GLU A 170 -8.48 -28.00 -1.88
C GLU A 170 -8.53 -27.95 -0.34
N LEU A 171 -9.74 -27.83 0.23
CA LEU A 171 -10.00 -27.79 1.68
C LEU A 171 -10.42 -29.18 2.22
N THR A 172 -9.81 -30.25 1.72
CA THR A 172 -10.27 -31.65 1.90
C THR A 172 -10.20 -32.22 3.32
N LYS A 173 -9.58 -31.52 4.27
CA LYS A 173 -9.46 -31.94 5.67
C LYS A 173 -10.07 -30.93 6.64
N THR A 174 -10.99 -30.11 6.15
CA THR A 174 -11.53 -28.97 6.88
C THR A 174 -12.96 -29.27 7.30
N LYS A 175 -13.23 -29.16 8.60
CA LYS A 175 -14.59 -29.29 9.12
C LYS A 175 -15.33 -27.96 8.97
N LEU A 176 -16.44 -27.94 8.26
CA LEU A 176 -17.32 -26.78 8.17
C LEU A 176 -18.34 -26.83 9.31
N VAL A 177 -18.41 -25.75 10.09
CA VAL A 177 -19.39 -25.58 11.17
C VAL A 177 -20.20 -24.34 10.87
N ILE A 178 -21.48 -24.52 10.55
CA ILE A 178 -22.39 -23.43 10.28
C ILE A 178 -23.20 -23.15 11.55
N LYS A 179 -23.10 -21.92 12.06
CA LYS A 179 -23.92 -21.44 13.18
C LYS A 179 -24.98 -20.49 12.64
N GLN A 180 -26.25 -20.87 12.81
CA GLN A 180 -27.41 -20.11 12.34
C GLN A 180 -28.44 -19.93 13.46
N GLY A 181 -29.06 -18.76 13.49
CA GLY A 181 -30.16 -18.43 14.39
C GLY A 181 -29.74 -17.93 15.79
N THR A 182 -30.73 -17.49 16.55
CA THR A 182 -30.59 -16.94 17.91
C THR A 182 -30.44 -18.00 19.01
N ALA A 183 -30.52 -19.29 18.65
CA ALA A 183 -30.59 -20.40 19.62
C ALA A 183 -29.24 -20.77 20.27
N HIS A 184 -28.11 -20.33 19.69
CA HIS A 184 -26.76 -20.59 20.21
C HIS A 184 -26.08 -19.35 20.81
N PHE A 185 -26.81 -18.25 20.96
CA PHE A 185 -26.28 -16.98 21.44
C PHE A 185 -27.09 -16.50 22.64
N ASP A 186 -26.41 -16.16 23.73
CA ASP A 186 -27.07 -15.50 24.86
C ASP A 186 -27.61 -14.13 24.42
N PRO A 187 -28.91 -13.82 24.59
CA PRO A 187 -29.53 -12.59 24.09
C PRO A 187 -28.91 -11.28 24.59
N ASN A 188 -28.15 -11.33 25.69
CA ASN A 188 -27.46 -10.19 26.28
C ASN A 188 -26.08 -9.93 25.66
N GLU A 189 -25.41 -10.95 25.11
CA GLU A 189 -24.07 -10.83 24.53
C GLU A 189 -24.12 -10.25 23.09
N ILE A 190 -25.20 -10.53 22.37
CA ILE A 190 -25.46 -10.01 21.01
C ILE A 190 -25.68 -8.49 21.01
N LYS A 191 -26.36 -7.94 22.02
CA LYS A 191 -26.85 -6.55 21.94
C LYS A 191 -25.79 -5.49 22.13
N SER A 192 -24.78 -5.73 22.97
CA SER A 192 -23.74 -4.74 23.21
C SER A 192 -22.57 -4.93 22.25
N THR A 193 -22.01 -6.13 22.19
CA THR A 193 -20.74 -6.35 21.49
C THR A 193 -20.91 -6.37 19.98
N VAL A 194 -21.96 -7.04 19.47
CA VAL A 194 -22.22 -7.11 18.01
C VAL A 194 -22.74 -5.77 17.49
N LEU A 195 -23.58 -5.07 18.25
CA LEU A 195 -24.02 -3.72 17.89
C LEU A 195 -22.85 -2.74 17.85
N GLU A 196 -21.95 -2.81 18.83
CA GLU A 196 -20.78 -1.94 18.90
C GLU A 196 -19.78 -2.24 17.78
N GLU A 197 -19.57 -3.51 17.42
CA GLU A 197 -18.72 -3.91 16.28
C GLU A 197 -19.32 -3.51 14.92
N VAL A 198 -20.64 -3.67 14.73
CA VAL A 198 -21.33 -3.24 13.51
C VAL A 198 -21.35 -1.71 13.40
N LEU A 199 -21.63 -1.00 14.50
CA LEU A 199 -21.59 0.46 14.55
C LEU A 199 -20.18 0.98 14.25
N THR A 200 -19.14 0.42 14.84
CA THR A 200 -17.76 0.85 14.60
C THR A 200 -17.34 0.62 13.15
N ARG A 201 -17.66 -0.53 12.55
CA ARG A 201 -17.39 -0.81 11.13
C ARG A 201 -18.13 0.14 10.19
N HIS A 202 -19.39 0.47 10.50
CA HIS A 202 -20.15 1.46 9.73
C HIS A 202 -19.56 2.87 9.90
N LEU A 203 -19.18 3.27 11.11
CA LEU A 203 -18.55 4.56 11.39
C LEU A 203 -17.21 4.72 10.66
N ASP A 204 -16.38 3.67 10.62
CA ASP A 204 -15.11 3.70 9.90
C ASP A 204 -15.31 3.75 8.37
N THR A 205 -16.29 3.01 7.86
CA THR A 205 -16.67 3.09 6.45
C THR A 205 -17.15 4.50 6.09
N LEU A 206 -17.98 5.13 6.94
CA LEU A 206 -18.46 6.50 6.76
C LEU A 206 -17.31 7.51 6.79
N ARG A 207 -16.39 7.42 7.76
CA ARG A 207 -15.18 8.26 7.82
C ARG A 207 -14.36 8.18 6.54
N SER A 208 -14.09 6.98 6.05
CA SER A 208 -13.32 6.79 4.81
C SER A 208 -14.00 7.41 3.58
N ARG A 209 -15.35 7.39 3.55
CA ARG A 209 -16.13 8.02 2.49
C ARG A 209 -16.11 9.54 2.61
N GLU A 210 -16.23 10.08 3.82
CA GLU A 210 -16.13 11.53 4.07
C GLU A 210 -14.76 12.08 3.70
N GLU A 211 -13.67 11.36 4.02
CA GLU A 211 -12.31 11.74 3.59
C GLU A 211 -12.19 11.75 2.07
N LYS A 212 -12.70 10.73 1.38
CA LYS A 212 -12.73 10.72 -0.10
C LYS A 212 -13.54 11.87 -0.67
N ILE A 213 -14.71 12.17 -0.10
CA ILE A 213 -15.53 13.31 -0.52
C ILE A 213 -14.76 14.61 -0.30
N LYS A 214 -14.06 14.77 0.82
CA LYS A 214 -13.25 15.96 1.11
C LYS A 214 -12.09 16.13 0.12
N VAL A 215 -11.39 15.05 -0.21
CA VAL A 215 -10.32 15.08 -1.22
C VAL A 215 -10.89 15.41 -2.60
N LEU A 216 -11.96 14.73 -3.02
CA LEU A 216 -12.58 14.96 -4.33
C LEU A 216 -13.19 16.36 -4.45
N THR A 217 -13.78 16.89 -3.39
CA THR A 217 -14.28 18.27 -3.36
C THR A 217 -13.14 19.27 -3.42
N GLN A 218 -12.01 19.03 -2.76
CA GLN A 218 -10.81 19.86 -2.91
C GLN A 218 -10.21 19.79 -4.32
N GLU A 219 -10.17 18.62 -4.94
CA GLU A 219 -9.75 18.46 -6.34
C GLU A 219 -10.72 19.16 -7.29
N LEU A 220 -12.03 19.04 -7.06
CA LEU A 220 -13.06 19.79 -7.79
C LEU A 220 -12.93 21.29 -7.57
N ILE A 221 -12.56 21.78 -6.39
CA ILE A 221 -12.32 23.21 -6.14
C ILE A 221 -11.03 23.66 -6.84
N LYS A 222 -9.97 22.84 -6.88
CA LYS A 222 -8.76 23.14 -7.68
C LYS A 222 -9.06 23.13 -9.18
N ALA A 223 -9.89 22.20 -9.64
CA ALA A 223 -10.33 22.11 -11.03
C ALA A 223 -11.34 23.21 -11.42
N LYS A 224 -12.27 23.56 -10.52
CA LYS A 224 -13.23 24.66 -10.70
C LYS A 224 -12.60 26.03 -10.45
N GLY A 225 -11.54 26.14 -9.65
CA GLY A 225 -10.72 27.33 -9.51
C GLY A 225 -9.98 27.70 -10.79
N ARG A 226 -9.90 26.77 -11.76
CA ARG A 226 -9.50 27.05 -13.15
C ARG A 226 -10.66 27.54 -14.03
N ILE A 227 -11.92 27.44 -13.59
CA ILE A 227 -13.07 28.01 -14.31
C ILE A 227 -13.12 29.49 -13.94
N LEU A 228 -12.42 30.27 -14.76
CA LEU A 228 -12.45 31.72 -14.67
C LEU A 228 -13.91 32.20 -14.84
N PRO A 229 -14.36 33.24 -14.11
CA PRO A 229 -15.74 33.73 -14.18
C PRO A 229 -15.99 34.51 -15.49
N VAL A 230 -15.92 33.81 -16.63
CA VAL A 230 -15.99 34.38 -17.99
C VAL A 230 -17.27 35.20 -18.19
N ASN A 231 -18.38 34.79 -17.59
CA ASN A 231 -19.65 35.54 -17.67
C ASN A 231 -19.59 36.93 -17.00
N GLN A 232 -18.87 37.07 -15.89
CA GLN A 232 -18.70 38.37 -15.22
C GLN A 232 -17.69 39.22 -15.98
N LEU A 233 -16.55 38.61 -16.36
CA LEU A 233 -15.50 39.29 -17.12
C LEU A 233 -15.99 39.77 -18.50
N SER A 234 -16.87 39.02 -19.17
CA SER A 234 -17.47 39.46 -20.44
C SER A 234 -18.38 40.66 -20.28
N LYS A 235 -19.10 40.79 -19.16
CA LYS A 235 -19.94 41.97 -18.86
C LYS A 235 -19.09 43.18 -18.49
N GLU A 236 -18.01 42.98 -17.73
CA GLU A 236 -17.05 44.04 -17.40
C GLU A 236 -16.30 44.52 -18.66
N ALA A 237 -15.89 43.62 -19.55
CA ALA A 237 -15.23 43.97 -20.80
C ALA A 237 -16.13 44.79 -21.73
N ALA A 238 -17.41 44.45 -21.84
CA ALA A 238 -18.40 45.21 -22.60
C ALA A 238 -18.67 46.61 -22.00
N ALA A 239 -18.45 46.80 -20.70
CA ALA A 239 -18.55 48.10 -20.03
C ALA A 239 -17.30 48.98 -20.25
N ILE A 240 -16.12 48.37 -20.39
CA ILE A 240 -14.85 49.07 -20.64
C ILE A 240 -14.71 49.44 -22.12
N ASP A 241 -15.19 48.59 -23.02
CA ASP A 241 -15.15 48.78 -24.47
C ASP A 241 -16.49 48.33 -25.10
N PRO A 242 -17.35 49.28 -25.54
CA PRO A 242 -18.66 48.99 -26.12
C PRO A 242 -18.60 48.17 -27.43
N GLU A 243 -17.44 48.07 -28.06
CA GLU A 243 -17.25 47.31 -29.30
C GLU A 243 -17.04 45.81 -29.05
N VAL A 244 -16.88 45.37 -27.79
CA VAL A 244 -16.73 43.96 -27.41
C VAL A 244 -18.07 43.24 -27.45
N LYS A 245 -18.17 42.18 -28.26
CA LYS A 245 -19.34 41.29 -28.37
C LYS A 245 -19.27 40.09 -27.43
N GLY A 246 -18.07 39.58 -27.17
CA GLY A 246 -17.90 38.38 -26.38
C GLY A 246 -16.45 38.20 -25.93
N LEU A 247 -16.29 37.53 -24.79
CA LEU A 247 -14.99 37.22 -24.20
C LEU A 247 -14.95 35.74 -23.84
N ALA A 248 -13.93 35.04 -24.28
CA ALA A 248 -13.61 33.68 -23.87
C ALA A 248 -12.22 33.67 -23.23
N LEU A 249 -12.10 33.00 -22.09
CA LEU A 249 -10.85 32.91 -21.33
C LEU A 249 -10.51 31.45 -21.11
N GLY A 250 -9.28 31.07 -21.43
CA GLY A 250 -8.79 29.70 -21.30
C GLY A 250 -7.37 29.66 -20.75
N LEU A 251 -7.07 28.60 -20.01
CA LEU A 251 -5.71 28.27 -19.58
C LEU A 251 -5.16 27.22 -20.53
N MET A 252 -4.11 27.56 -21.28
CA MET A 252 -3.51 26.65 -22.23
C MET A 252 -2.06 26.38 -21.86
N PRO A 253 -1.66 25.12 -21.57
CA PRO A 253 -0.26 24.80 -21.37
C PRO A 253 0.50 25.05 -22.68
N LEU A 254 1.55 25.86 -22.64
CA LEU A 254 2.43 26.06 -23.78
C LEU A 254 3.57 25.04 -23.67
N CYS A 255 3.59 24.10 -24.60
CA CYS A 255 4.68 23.14 -24.72
C CYS A 255 5.61 23.55 -25.86
N ASP A 256 6.91 23.42 -25.65
CA ASP A 256 7.87 23.56 -26.74
C ASP A 256 7.81 22.35 -27.70
N ALA A 257 8.44 22.46 -28.87
CA ALA A 257 8.51 21.37 -29.84
C ALA A 257 9.35 20.16 -29.34
N ALA A 258 10.01 20.28 -28.18
CA ALA A 258 10.77 19.23 -27.52
C ALA A 258 9.96 18.50 -26.42
N GLY A 259 8.69 18.86 -26.23
CA GLY A 259 7.77 18.18 -25.31
C GLY A 259 7.87 18.63 -23.85
N ILE A 260 8.57 19.73 -23.57
CA ILE A 260 8.65 20.32 -22.23
C ILE A 260 7.51 21.35 -22.12
N CYS A 261 6.63 21.19 -21.13
CA CYS A 261 5.52 22.11 -20.84
C CYS A 261 5.78 22.85 -19.52
N PRO A 262 6.67 23.87 -19.51
CA PRO A 262 7.07 24.51 -18.26
C PRO A 262 6.04 25.52 -17.73
N ASP A 263 5.16 26.07 -18.59
CA ASP A 263 4.30 27.19 -18.18
C ASP A 263 2.89 27.19 -18.83
N THR A 264 1.91 27.73 -18.10
CA THR A 264 0.50 27.81 -18.54
C THR A 264 0.17 29.23 -18.96
N LEU A 265 -0.17 29.44 -20.24
CA LEU A 265 -0.57 30.76 -20.76
C LEU A 265 -2.06 31.03 -20.51
N HIS A 266 -2.36 32.26 -20.09
CA HIS A 266 -3.74 32.77 -20.03
C HIS A 266 -4.11 33.34 -21.40
N LEU A 267 -4.97 32.63 -22.12
CA LEU A 267 -5.48 33.05 -23.42
C LEU A 267 -6.82 33.75 -23.25
N ALA A 268 -6.89 35.00 -23.69
CA ALA A 268 -8.12 35.77 -23.78
C ALA A 268 -8.48 35.98 -25.25
N TYR A 269 -9.54 35.32 -25.70
CA TYR A 269 -10.15 35.58 -26.99
C TYR A 269 -11.26 36.62 -26.81
N VAL A 270 -11.14 37.74 -27.51
CA VAL A 270 -12.11 38.84 -27.41
C VAL A 270 -12.67 39.10 -28.81
N GLN A 271 -13.97 38.92 -28.95
CA GLN A 271 -14.68 39.18 -30.20
C GLN A 271 -15.12 40.63 -30.24
N TYR A 272 -14.73 41.35 -31.30
CA TYR A 272 -15.04 42.76 -31.49
C TYR A 272 -15.95 43.00 -32.69
N ARG A 273 -16.80 44.02 -32.62
CA ARG A 273 -17.59 44.51 -33.77
C ARG A 273 -16.72 45.14 -34.86
N ARG A 274 -15.61 45.75 -34.45
CA ARG A 274 -14.60 46.37 -35.30
C ARG A 274 -13.22 45.98 -34.78
N LEU A 275 -12.24 45.73 -35.64
CA LEU A 275 -10.88 45.45 -35.16
C LEU A 275 -10.39 46.61 -34.27
N PRO A 276 -9.91 46.31 -33.05
CA PRO A 276 -9.44 47.32 -32.13
C PRO A 276 -8.14 47.94 -32.64
N LYS A 277 -7.92 49.22 -32.31
CA LYS A 277 -6.62 49.87 -32.53
C LYS A 277 -5.60 49.35 -31.51
N GLU A 278 -4.31 49.46 -31.81
CA GLU A 278 -3.25 48.90 -30.94
C GLU A 278 -3.30 49.45 -29.50
N LYS A 279 -3.75 50.69 -29.31
CA LYS A 279 -3.96 51.30 -27.98
C LYS A 279 -5.10 50.65 -27.18
N GLU A 280 -6.19 50.26 -27.84
CA GLU A 280 -7.35 49.61 -27.21
C GLU A 280 -7.01 48.18 -26.80
N LYS A 281 -6.27 47.46 -27.66
CA LYS A 281 -5.72 46.14 -27.37
C LYS A 281 -4.79 46.14 -26.15
N GLN A 282 -3.87 47.10 -26.07
CA GLN A 282 -2.96 47.23 -24.93
C GLN A 282 -3.69 47.53 -23.61
N ARG A 283 -4.72 48.38 -23.66
CA ARG A 283 -5.55 48.68 -22.48
C ARG A 283 -6.32 47.46 -21.99
N MET A 284 -6.89 46.67 -22.90
CA MET A 284 -7.58 45.42 -22.58
C MET A 284 -6.62 44.38 -21.98
N GLN A 285 -5.41 44.27 -22.53
CA GLN A 285 -4.39 43.37 -22.02
C GLN A 285 -3.92 43.77 -20.61
N GLN A 286 -3.68 45.06 -20.36
CA GLN A 286 -3.31 45.55 -19.02
C GLN A 286 -4.42 45.30 -17.99
N TRP A 287 -5.67 45.54 -18.35
CA TRP A 287 -6.81 45.27 -17.48
C TRP A 287 -6.91 43.78 -17.11
N LEU A 288 -6.79 42.88 -18.10
CA LEU A 288 -6.82 41.44 -17.86
C LEU A 288 -5.65 40.96 -17.00
N LYS A 289 -4.44 41.51 -17.19
CA LYS A 289 -3.29 41.19 -16.33
C LYS A 289 -3.55 41.55 -14.87
N THR A 290 -4.06 42.75 -14.61
CA THR A 290 -4.38 43.22 -13.24
C THR A 290 -5.51 42.40 -12.62
N ARG A 291 -6.55 42.05 -13.39
CA ARG A 291 -7.72 41.33 -12.86
C ARG A 291 -7.43 39.85 -12.60
N LEU A 292 -6.58 39.23 -13.41
CA LEU A 292 -6.19 37.82 -13.31
C LEU A 292 -4.93 37.62 -12.44
N ASN A 293 -4.27 38.70 -12.02
CA ASN A 293 -3.03 38.69 -11.26
C ASN A 293 -1.94 37.79 -11.89
N CYS A 294 -1.79 37.89 -13.22
CA CYS A 294 -0.88 37.07 -14.01
C CYS A 294 -0.05 37.93 -14.98
N ASP A 295 1.23 37.58 -15.14
CA ASP A 295 2.18 38.33 -15.98
C ASP A 295 2.02 38.03 -17.49
N SER A 296 1.51 36.84 -17.83
CA SER A 296 1.41 36.29 -19.19
C SER A 296 -0.03 36.13 -19.68
N VAL A 297 -0.64 37.22 -20.14
CA VAL A 297 -1.95 37.22 -20.82
C VAL A 297 -1.80 37.59 -22.29
N LEU A 298 -2.27 36.73 -23.20
CA LEU A 298 -2.33 36.98 -24.64
C LEU A 298 -3.77 37.28 -25.06
N VAL A 299 -3.98 38.44 -25.69
CA VAL A 299 -5.29 38.86 -26.23
C VAL A 299 -5.30 38.64 -27.74
N ILE A 300 -6.17 37.75 -28.21
CA ILE A 300 -6.41 37.51 -29.64
C ILE A 300 -7.73 38.19 -30.05
N PRO A 301 -7.70 39.20 -30.94
CA PRO A 301 -8.92 39.81 -31.45
C PRO A 301 -9.56 38.91 -32.50
N GLY A 302 -10.84 38.61 -32.33
CA GLY A 302 -11.70 37.99 -33.34
C GLY A 302 -12.74 38.97 -33.88
N GLN A 303 -13.20 38.78 -35.12
CA GLN A 303 -14.37 39.47 -35.68
C GLN A 303 -15.67 38.69 -35.40
#